data_AF-A0A3A5MQE2-F1
#
_entry.id   AF-A0A3A5MQE2-F1
#
_cell.length_a   1.000
_cell.length_b   1.000
_cell.length_c   1.000
_cell.angle_alpha   90.00
_cell.angle_beta   90.00
_cell.angle_gamma   90.00
#
_symmetry.space_group_name_H-M   'P 1'
#
loop_
_entity.id
_entity.type
_entity.pdbx_description
1 polymer ?
#
loop_
_entity_poly.entity_id
_entity_poly.type
_entity_poly.pdbx_seq_one_letter_code
_entity_poly.pdbx_strand_id
1 'polypeptide(L)'
;MLFESEQLVQHLPATLALLRAGDISYWHAQIMVVQSWKLPEELVAEFEAKVLQNARWLSVEQLRRRAVRVRERLNPESIVTRHQKALTERWVRLTDAADGMSYLEMYLSSDDAHAIKNRITGEARRLRRAAAGTDDTRTQAQFRTDIVTDLLREGVTASGLGHGVRATVHITVPAMTLMGHSDEPGLLDGVQPIDPETARRLAGTATGFTRLLVHPETGVVLSVGRDR
;
A
#
# COMPACT_ATOMS: atom_id res chain seq x y z
N MET A 1 12.62 14.38 6.56
CA MET A 1 13.99 14.78 6.94
C MET A 1 14.20 14.87 8.45
N LEU A 2 13.66 15.86 9.19
CA LEU A 2 13.93 15.97 10.64
C LEU A 2 13.39 14.76 11.43
N PHE A 3 12.12 14.42 11.21
CA PHE A 3 11.47 13.27 11.84
C PHE A 3 12.20 11.95 11.56
N GLU A 4 12.56 11.68 10.29
CA GLU A 4 13.28 10.45 9.92
C GLU A 4 14.65 10.36 10.59
N SER A 5 15.39 11.47 10.64
CA SER A 5 16.69 11.54 11.30
C SER A 5 16.57 11.28 12.79
N GLU A 6 15.58 11.88 13.45
CA GLU A 6 15.29 11.69 14.86
C GLU A 6 14.95 10.22 15.16
N GLN A 7 14.04 9.63 14.39
CA GLN A 7 13.65 8.24 14.55
C GLN A 7 14.83 7.27 14.40
N LEU A 8 15.70 7.49 13.41
CA LEU A 8 16.89 6.65 13.21
C LEU A 8 17.92 6.78 14.33
N VAL A 9 18.12 7.99 14.86
CA VAL A 9 19.13 8.23 15.89
C VAL A 9 18.65 7.76 17.26
N GLN A 10 17.40 8.03 17.62
CA GLN A 10 16.90 7.82 18.97
C GLN A 10 16.28 6.44 19.17
N HIS A 11 15.60 5.90 18.16
CA HIS A 11 14.77 4.69 18.34
C HIS A 11 15.21 3.50 17.48
N LEU A 12 15.99 3.72 16.42
CA LEU A 12 16.44 2.67 15.50
C LEU A 12 17.99 2.65 15.32
N PRO A 13 18.76 2.56 16.42
CA PRO A 13 20.22 2.65 16.35
C PRO A 13 20.86 1.52 15.54
N ALA A 14 20.30 0.30 15.53
CA ALA A 14 20.86 -0.80 14.76
C ALA A 14 20.63 -0.60 13.24
N THR A 15 19.48 -0.04 12.86
CA THR A 15 19.17 0.35 11.48
C THR A 15 20.15 1.42 11.01
N LEU A 16 20.39 2.45 11.83
CA LEU A 16 21.34 3.50 11.52
C LEU A 16 22.77 2.96 11.37
N ALA A 17 23.17 2.01 12.21
CA ALA A 17 24.49 1.36 12.11
C ALA A 17 24.67 0.61 10.79
N LEU A 18 23.69 -0.22 10.39
CA LEU A 18 23.72 -0.95 9.12
C LEU A 18 23.70 -0.01 7.91
N LEU A 19 22.92 1.09 7.99
CA LEU A 19 22.87 2.09 6.93
C LEU A 19 24.25 2.78 6.76
N ARG A 20 24.89 3.15 7.87
CA ARG A 20 26.24 3.77 7.87
C ARG A 20 27.32 2.82 7.34
N ALA A 21 27.19 1.53 7.63
CA ALA A 21 28.09 0.50 7.11
C ALA A 21 27.88 0.20 5.61
N GLY A 22 26.76 0.63 5.03
CA GLY A 22 26.38 0.31 3.65
C GLY A 22 25.79 -1.10 3.48
N ASP A 23 25.52 -1.81 4.57
CA ASP A 23 24.91 -3.15 4.56
C ASP A 23 23.43 -3.13 4.18
N ILE A 24 22.77 -1.98 4.36
CA ILE A 24 21.40 -1.73 3.89
C ILE A 24 21.32 -0.38 3.18
N SER A 25 20.39 -0.26 2.23
CA SER A 25 20.13 1.00 1.52
C SER A 25 19.24 1.95 2.33
N TYR A 26 19.21 3.23 1.93
CA TYR A 26 18.30 4.23 2.48
C TYR A 26 16.82 3.79 2.47
N TRP A 27 16.40 3.07 1.42
CA TRP A 27 15.04 2.55 1.30
C TRP A 27 14.69 1.51 2.38
N HIS A 28 15.68 0.71 2.81
CA HIS A 28 15.49 -0.21 3.94
C HIS A 28 15.31 0.58 5.24
N ALA A 29 16.14 1.60 5.49
CA ALA A 29 16.01 2.44 6.67
C ALA A 29 14.67 3.19 6.71
N GLN A 30 14.19 3.69 5.57
CA GLN A 30 12.88 4.34 5.47
C GLN A 30 11.73 3.38 5.82
N ILE A 31 11.82 2.10 5.43
CA ILE A 31 10.84 1.08 5.83
C ILE A 31 10.81 0.94 7.35
N MET A 32 11.97 0.89 8.01
CA MET A 32 12.06 0.76 9.46
C MET A 32 11.35 1.91 10.16
N VAL A 33 11.67 3.16 9.77
CA VAL A 33 11.03 4.37 10.32
C VAL A 33 9.52 4.37 10.14
N VAL A 34 9.04 4.07 8.92
CA VAL A 34 7.61 4.09 8.60
C VAL A 34 6.82 3.02 9.35
N GLN A 35 7.44 1.88 9.66
CA GLN A 35 6.75 0.80 10.35
C GLN A 35 6.88 0.86 11.88
N SER A 36 7.89 1.55 12.41
CA SER A 36 8.10 1.66 13.86
C SER A 36 7.35 2.83 14.51
N TRP A 37 7.16 3.96 13.82
CA TRP A 37 6.81 5.22 14.50
C TRP A 37 5.45 5.26 15.22
N LYS A 38 4.52 4.36 14.90
CA LYS A 38 3.24 4.21 15.62
C LYS A 38 3.22 3.04 16.60
N LEU A 39 4.35 2.35 16.79
CA LEU A 39 4.48 1.35 17.85
C LEU A 39 4.73 2.05 19.18
N PRO A 40 4.22 1.49 20.30
CA PRO A 40 4.66 1.87 21.63
C PRO A 40 6.18 1.81 21.74
N GLU A 41 6.78 2.78 22.42
CA GLU A 41 8.24 2.97 22.49
C GLU A 41 8.94 1.70 23.02
N GLU A 42 8.33 1.05 24.00
CA GLU A 42 8.82 -0.19 24.62
C GLU A 42 8.92 -1.37 23.65
N LEU A 43 8.20 -1.33 22.52
CA LEU A 43 8.21 -2.39 21.50
C LEU A 43 9.14 -2.10 20.33
N VAL A 44 9.68 -0.88 20.20
CA VAL A 44 10.47 -0.48 19.02
C VAL A 44 11.79 -1.25 18.94
N ALA A 45 12.47 -1.46 20.08
CA ALA A 45 13.72 -2.21 20.10
C ALA A 45 13.52 -3.69 19.70
N GLU A 46 12.43 -4.30 20.17
CA GLU A 46 12.07 -5.68 19.79
C GLU A 46 11.70 -5.76 18.30
N PHE A 47 10.93 -4.79 17.80
CA PHE A 47 10.60 -4.65 16.40
C PHE A 47 11.87 -4.56 15.54
N GLU A 48 12.79 -3.66 15.90
CA GLU A 48 14.04 -3.44 15.17
C GLU A 48 14.87 -4.73 15.07
N ALA A 49 15.09 -5.41 16.20
CA ALA A 49 15.86 -6.64 16.24
C ALA A 49 15.25 -7.75 15.36
N LYS A 50 13.92 -7.93 15.43
CA LYS A 50 13.21 -8.96 14.66
C LYS A 50 13.22 -8.68 13.16
N VAL A 51 13.07 -7.42 12.75
CA VAL A 51 13.02 -7.08 11.32
C VAL A 51 14.41 -7.10 10.69
N LEU A 52 15.44 -6.66 11.42
CA LEU A 52 16.81 -6.58 10.89
C LEU A 52 17.52 -7.94 10.77
N GLN A 53 16.95 -9.02 11.30
CA GLN A 53 17.54 -10.34 11.20
C GLN A 53 17.81 -10.73 9.73
N ASN A 54 19.09 -10.86 9.37
CA ASN A 54 19.55 -11.11 7.99
C ASN A 54 19.15 -10.03 6.96
N ALA A 55 18.90 -8.78 7.39
CA ALA A 55 18.41 -7.71 6.51
C ALA A 55 19.31 -7.40 5.31
N ARG A 56 20.64 -7.56 5.44
CA ARG A 56 21.60 -7.37 4.32
C ARG A 56 21.32 -8.25 3.09
N TRP A 57 20.62 -9.37 3.29
CA TRP A 57 20.27 -10.33 2.23
C TRP A 57 18.84 -10.17 1.72
N LEU A 58 18.08 -9.23 2.30
CA LEU A 58 16.71 -8.98 1.88
C LEU A 58 16.69 -7.87 0.85
N SER A 59 15.88 -8.05 -0.19
CA SER A 59 15.43 -6.92 -1.00
C SER A 59 14.55 -6.00 -0.17
N VAL A 60 14.41 -4.74 -0.62
CA VAL A 60 13.54 -3.71 -0.03
C VAL A 60 12.12 -4.26 0.20
N GLU A 61 11.60 -5.02 -0.76
CA GLU A 61 10.24 -5.58 -0.68
C GLU A 61 10.13 -6.78 0.28
N GLN A 62 11.18 -7.58 0.43
CA GLN A 62 11.22 -8.63 1.44
C GLN A 62 11.31 -8.05 2.85
N LEU A 63 12.14 -7.01 3.07
CA LEU A 63 12.21 -6.32 4.35
C LEU A 63 10.87 -5.66 4.67
N ARG A 64 10.22 -4.99 3.71
CA ARG A 64 8.91 -4.37 3.91
C ARG A 64 7.85 -5.34 4.41
N ARG A 65 7.70 -6.49 3.74
CA ARG A 65 6.74 -7.52 4.15
C ARG A 65 7.05 -8.07 5.54
N ARG A 66 8.33 -8.25 5.87
CA ARG A 66 8.74 -8.66 7.22
C ARG A 66 8.41 -7.59 8.26
N ALA A 67 8.72 -6.33 7.98
CA ALA A 67 8.44 -5.21 8.85
C ALA A 67 6.95 -5.11 9.17
N VAL A 68 6.08 -5.17 8.15
CA VAL A 68 4.63 -5.19 8.35
C VAL A 68 4.22 -6.37 9.24
N ARG A 69 4.68 -7.59 8.95
CA ARG A 69 4.34 -8.78 9.75
C ARG A 69 4.77 -8.65 11.22
N VAL A 70 6.02 -8.23 11.46
CA VAL A 70 6.54 -8.09 12.83
C VAL A 70 5.79 -7.00 13.57
N ARG A 71 5.58 -5.83 12.94
CA ARG A 71 4.79 -4.74 13.49
C ARG A 71 3.40 -5.21 13.89
N GLU A 72 2.69 -5.90 12.99
CA GLU A 72 1.31 -6.32 13.23
C GLU A 72 1.19 -7.39 14.31
N ARG A 73 2.23 -8.20 14.54
CA ARG A 73 2.30 -9.13 15.68
C ARG A 73 2.62 -8.47 17.01
N LEU A 74 3.40 -7.38 16.98
CA LEU A 74 3.77 -6.64 18.19
C LEU A 74 2.72 -5.60 18.58
N ASN A 75 1.95 -5.08 17.63
CA ASN A 75 1.02 -3.99 17.90
C ASN A 75 -0.06 -4.42 18.92
N PRO A 76 -0.23 -3.71 20.05
CA PRO A 76 -1.25 -4.03 21.03
C PRO A 76 -2.68 -3.85 20.48
N GLU A 77 -2.86 -2.90 19.55
CA GLU A 77 -4.14 -2.70 18.88
C GLU A 77 -4.19 -3.45 17.54
N SER A 78 -5.22 -4.29 17.40
CA SER A 78 -5.48 -5.03 16.17
C SER A 78 -5.61 -4.09 14.95
N ILE A 79 -5.25 -4.60 13.78
CA ILE A 79 -5.46 -3.89 12.51
C ILE A 79 -6.94 -3.54 12.29
N VAL A 80 -7.87 -4.39 12.76
CA VAL A 80 -9.32 -4.17 12.66
C VAL A 80 -9.71 -2.91 13.43
N THR A 81 -9.32 -2.83 14.71
CA THR A 81 -9.64 -1.69 15.57
C THR A 81 -9.04 -0.40 15.03
N ARG A 82 -7.76 -0.44 14.61
CA ARG A 82 -7.10 0.74 14.04
C ARG A 82 -7.72 1.16 12.71
N HIS A 83 -8.13 0.20 11.87
CA HIS A 83 -8.79 0.51 10.61
C HIS A 83 -10.15 1.17 10.84
N GLN A 84 -10.97 0.64 11.76
CA GLN A 84 -12.27 1.23 12.13
C GLN A 84 -12.12 2.67 12.64
N LYS A 85 -11.13 2.94 13.52
CA LYS A 85 -10.80 4.31 13.95
C LYS A 85 -10.39 5.20 12.76
N ALA A 86 -9.49 4.72 11.90
CA ALA A 86 -9.06 5.50 10.73
C ALA A 86 -10.20 5.79 9.74
N LEU A 87 -11.20 4.90 9.61
CA LEU A 87 -12.36 5.12 8.76
C LEU A 87 -13.25 6.28 9.22
N THR A 88 -13.24 6.62 10.52
CA THR A 88 -13.98 7.79 11.04
C THR A 88 -13.26 9.10 10.78
N GLU A 89 -11.97 9.06 10.45
CA GLU A 89 -11.13 10.22 10.16
C GLU A 89 -11.08 10.55 8.66
N ARG A 90 -11.88 9.89 7.82
CA ARG A 90 -11.91 10.15 6.37
C ARG A 90 -12.32 11.58 6.06
N TRP A 91 -11.67 12.19 5.07
CA TRP A 91 -11.93 13.58 4.69
C TRP A 91 -11.63 13.84 3.21
N VAL A 92 -12.16 14.95 2.70
CA VAL A 92 -11.78 15.56 1.42
C VAL A 92 -11.36 17.00 1.71
N ARG A 93 -10.20 17.42 1.21
CA ARG A 93 -9.64 18.75 1.47
C ARG A 93 -9.24 19.41 0.17
N LEU A 94 -9.60 20.69 0.05
CA LEU A 94 -9.11 21.58 -1.00
C LEU A 94 -8.04 22.50 -0.41
N THR A 95 -6.90 22.62 -1.08
CA THR A 95 -5.84 23.59 -0.73
C THR A 95 -5.46 24.36 -1.98
N ASP A 96 -5.65 25.68 -1.98
CA ASP A 96 -5.27 26.53 -3.10
C ASP A 96 -3.75 26.63 -3.23
N ALA A 97 -3.28 26.66 -4.47
CA ALA A 97 -1.88 26.73 -4.85
C ALA A 97 -1.64 27.92 -5.80
N ALA A 98 -0.41 28.07 -6.26
CA ALA A 98 -0.05 29.11 -7.23
C ALA A 98 -0.74 28.88 -8.59
N ASP A 99 -0.78 29.93 -9.41
CA ASP A 99 -1.17 29.88 -10.82
C ASP A 99 -2.62 29.41 -11.07
N GLY A 100 -3.53 29.69 -10.12
CA GLY A 100 -4.95 29.31 -10.23
C GLY A 100 -5.20 27.80 -10.09
N MET A 101 -4.23 27.07 -9.56
CA MET A 101 -4.31 25.63 -9.32
C MET A 101 -4.73 25.36 -7.86
N SER A 102 -5.37 24.22 -7.61
CA SER A 102 -5.66 23.75 -6.25
C SER A 102 -5.38 22.25 -6.14
N TYR A 103 -4.97 21.81 -4.95
CA TYR A 103 -4.89 20.40 -4.59
C TYR A 103 -6.25 19.95 -4.06
N LEU A 104 -6.79 18.87 -4.62
CA LEU A 104 -7.91 18.12 -4.05
C LEU A 104 -7.39 16.81 -3.51
N GLU A 105 -7.36 16.68 -2.19
CA GLU A 105 -6.84 15.52 -1.48
C GLU A 105 -7.99 14.75 -0.82
N MET A 106 -7.87 13.42 -0.80
CA MET A 106 -8.84 12.55 -0.16
C MET A 106 -8.11 11.57 0.77
N TYR A 107 -8.62 11.44 1.99
CA TYR A 107 -8.23 10.39 2.92
C TYR A 107 -9.37 9.39 3.07
N LEU A 108 -9.13 8.15 2.66
CA LEU A 108 -10.11 7.09 2.48
C LEU A 108 -9.47 5.72 2.77
N SER A 109 -10.27 4.64 2.75
CA SER A 109 -9.74 3.30 2.97
C SER A 109 -8.71 2.94 1.89
N SER A 110 -7.72 2.12 2.26
CA SER A 110 -6.66 1.75 1.32
C SER A 110 -7.19 0.96 0.11
N ASP A 111 -8.22 0.14 0.31
CA ASP A 111 -8.85 -0.60 -0.79
C ASP A 111 -9.56 0.32 -1.78
N ASP A 112 -10.33 1.31 -1.31
CA ASP A 112 -10.96 2.29 -2.18
C ASP A 112 -9.92 3.14 -2.91
N ALA A 113 -8.89 3.62 -2.21
CA ALA A 113 -7.82 4.42 -2.81
C ALA A 113 -7.10 3.68 -3.94
N HIS A 114 -6.74 2.41 -3.73
CA HIS A 114 -6.09 1.60 -4.75
C HIS A 114 -7.04 1.24 -5.89
N ALA A 115 -8.29 0.92 -5.60
CA ALA A 115 -9.31 0.67 -6.61
C ALA A 115 -9.50 1.88 -7.54
N ILE A 116 -9.66 3.08 -6.97
CA ILE A 116 -9.77 4.35 -7.69
C ILE A 116 -8.52 4.60 -8.54
N LYS A 117 -7.32 4.53 -7.94
CA LYS A 117 -6.05 4.75 -8.63
C LYS A 117 -5.82 3.78 -9.78
N ASN A 118 -6.14 2.49 -9.59
CA ASN A 118 -5.98 1.46 -10.61
C ASN A 118 -6.92 1.71 -11.80
N ARG A 119 -8.18 2.08 -11.52
CA ARG A 119 -9.15 2.46 -12.56
C ARG A 119 -8.65 3.66 -13.37
N ILE A 120 -8.31 4.76 -12.71
CA ILE A 120 -7.81 5.99 -13.36
C ILE A 120 -6.55 5.70 -14.19
N THR A 121 -5.62 4.90 -13.64
CA THR A 121 -4.37 4.55 -14.32
C THR A 121 -4.61 3.67 -15.54
N GLY A 122 -5.54 2.71 -15.45
CA GLY A 122 -5.92 1.84 -16.56
C GLY A 122 -6.51 2.63 -17.71
N GLU A 123 -7.46 3.52 -17.42
CA GLU A 123 -8.14 4.34 -18.43
C GLU A 123 -7.19 5.39 -19.04
N ALA A 124 -6.36 6.04 -18.24
CA ALA A 124 -5.34 6.95 -18.77
C ALA A 124 -4.37 6.25 -19.72
N ARG A 125 -4.02 4.98 -19.45
CA ARG A 125 -3.22 4.17 -20.39
C ARG A 125 -3.97 3.88 -21.69
N ARG A 126 -5.28 3.62 -21.63
CA ARG A 126 -6.10 3.36 -22.82
C ARG A 126 -6.21 4.61 -23.69
N LEU A 127 -6.57 5.76 -23.11
CA LEU A 127 -6.66 7.03 -23.83
C LEU A 127 -5.32 7.46 -24.41
N ARG A 128 -4.23 7.35 -23.65
CA ARG A 128 -2.87 7.64 -24.14
C ARG A 128 -2.48 6.75 -25.33
N ARG A 129 -2.90 5.49 -25.36
CA ARG A 129 -2.67 4.61 -26.52
C ARG A 129 -3.55 4.99 -27.71
N ALA A 130 -4.81 5.36 -27.48
CA ALA A 130 -5.72 5.82 -28.54
C ALA A 130 -5.27 7.15 -29.17
N ALA A 131 -4.65 8.03 -28.38
CA ALA A 131 -4.03 9.27 -28.82
C ALA A 131 -2.65 9.06 -29.51
N ALA A 132 -2.09 7.85 -29.51
CA ALA A 132 -0.82 7.60 -30.17
C ALA A 132 -0.98 7.77 -31.69
N GLY A 133 -0.24 8.72 -32.27
CA GLY A 133 -0.33 9.06 -33.70
C GLY A 133 -1.29 10.22 -34.02
N THR A 134 -1.83 10.89 -33.00
CA THR A 134 -2.52 12.18 -33.15
C THR A 134 -1.63 13.32 -32.65
N ASP A 135 -2.07 14.57 -32.84
CA ASP A 135 -1.41 15.77 -32.31
C ASP A 135 -1.62 15.98 -30.79
N ASP A 136 -2.26 15.03 -30.11
CA ASP A 136 -2.51 15.11 -28.67
C ASP A 136 -1.24 14.76 -27.87
N THR A 137 -0.62 15.80 -27.33
CA THR A 137 0.65 15.70 -26.59
C THR A 137 0.46 15.48 -25.08
N ARG A 138 -0.77 15.43 -24.57
CA ARG A 138 -1.06 15.37 -23.13
C ARG A 138 -0.43 14.17 -22.46
N THR A 139 0.32 14.42 -21.38
CA THR A 139 1.00 13.41 -20.56
C THR A 139 0.04 12.42 -19.92
N GLN A 140 0.54 11.26 -19.49
CA GLN A 140 -0.27 10.31 -18.71
C GLN A 140 -0.81 10.95 -17.42
N ALA A 141 -0.07 11.87 -16.80
CA ALA A 141 -0.54 12.59 -15.62
C ALA A 141 -1.75 13.49 -15.95
N GLN A 142 -1.68 14.25 -17.04
CA GLN A 142 -2.80 15.08 -17.52
C GLN A 142 -4.04 14.23 -17.81
N PHE A 143 -3.90 13.11 -18.54
CA PHE A 143 -5.04 12.20 -18.76
C PHE A 143 -5.66 11.69 -17.46
N ARG A 144 -4.86 11.38 -16.44
CA ARG A 144 -5.40 10.94 -15.13
C ARG A 144 -6.18 12.06 -14.46
N THR A 145 -5.67 13.29 -14.50
CA THR A 145 -6.35 14.45 -13.94
C THR A 145 -7.66 14.73 -14.66
N ASP A 146 -7.66 14.75 -16.00
CA ASP A 146 -8.87 14.95 -16.82
C ASP A 146 -9.95 13.92 -16.45
N ILE A 147 -9.59 12.62 -16.42
CA ILE A 147 -10.52 11.53 -16.06
C ILE A 147 -11.13 11.74 -14.66
N VAL A 148 -10.31 12.11 -13.67
CA VAL A 148 -10.80 12.32 -12.29
C VAL A 148 -11.72 13.52 -12.23
N THR A 149 -11.34 14.63 -12.85
CA THR A 149 -12.14 15.85 -12.89
C THR A 149 -13.49 15.60 -13.55
N ASP A 150 -13.50 14.93 -14.71
CA ASP A 150 -14.74 14.63 -15.42
C ASP A 150 -15.63 13.69 -14.59
N LEU A 151 -15.06 12.64 -13.98
CA LEU A 151 -15.82 11.73 -13.13
C LEU A 151 -16.41 12.41 -11.89
N LEU A 152 -15.67 13.29 -11.22
CA LEU A 152 -16.15 13.99 -10.02
C LEU A 152 -17.14 15.11 -10.34
N ARG A 153 -16.98 15.77 -11.50
CA ARG A 153 -17.81 16.91 -11.90
C ARG A 153 -19.07 16.50 -12.65
N GLU A 154 -18.97 15.50 -13.50
CA GLU A 154 -20.05 15.07 -14.42
C GLU A 154 -20.67 13.72 -14.01
N GLY A 155 -20.00 12.95 -13.14
CA GLY A 155 -20.44 11.62 -12.67
C GLY A 155 -20.25 10.52 -13.70
N VAL A 156 -20.73 10.77 -14.92
CA VAL A 156 -20.45 10.01 -16.13
C VAL A 156 -19.79 10.95 -17.13
N THR A 157 -18.54 10.69 -17.50
CA THR A 157 -17.81 11.54 -18.47
C THR A 157 -18.52 11.52 -19.83
N ALA A 158 -18.26 12.49 -20.70
CA ALA A 158 -18.75 12.52 -22.08
C ALA A 158 -18.53 11.23 -22.90
N SER A 159 -17.52 10.41 -22.58
CA SER A 159 -17.26 9.10 -23.21
C SER A 159 -17.97 7.92 -22.54
N GLY A 160 -18.90 8.15 -21.60
CA GLY A 160 -19.61 7.10 -20.86
C GLY A 160 -18.84 6.47 -19.69
N LEU A 161 -17.63 6.95 -19.35
CA LEU A 161 -16.93 6.47 -18.15
C LEU A 161 -17.75 6.81 -16.91
N GLY A 162 -18.10 5.79 -16.12
CA GLY A 162 -18.96 5.90 -14.94
C GLY A 162 -19.78 4.63 -14.76
N HIS A 163 -20.24 4.05 -15.87
CA HIS A 163 -20.98 2.79 -15.94
C HIS A 163 -20.03 1.59 -16.15
N GLY A 164 -20.27 0.48 -15.44
CA GLY A 164 -19.73 -0.86 -15.78
C GLY A 164 -18.22 -1.11 -15.58
N VAL A 165 -17.41 -0.11 -15.24
CA VAL A 165 -15.96 -0.31 -15.01
C VAL A 165 -15.72 -0.74 -13.58
N ARG A 166 -15.39 -2.03 -13.42
CA ARG A 166 -15.00 -2.62 -12.13
C ARG A 166 -13.53 -2.34 -11.85
N ALA A 167 -13.25 -1.65 -10.75
CA ALA A 167 -11.87 -1.50 -10.28
C ALA A 167 -11.30 -2.87 -9.87
N THR A 168 -10.02 -3.10 -10.19
CA THR A 168 -9.29 -4.31 -9.80
C THR A 168 -8.34 -3.98 -8.66
N VAL A 169 -8.32 -4.84 -7.65
CA VAL A 169 -7.38 -4.79 -6.53
C VAL A 169 -6.69 -6.14 -6.45
N HIS A 170 -5.37 -6.16 -6.28
CA HIS A 170 -4.64 -7.39 -5.98
C HIS A 170 -4.48 -7.47 -4.47
N ILE A 171 -4.85 -8.60 -3.89
CA ILE A 171 -4.67 -8.86 -2.47
C ILE A 171 -3.97 -10.20 -2.27
N THR A 172 -3.10 -10.27 -1.28
CA THR A 172 -2.49 -11.49 -0.77
C THR A 172 -3.04 -11.73 0.62
N VAL A 173 -3.76 -12.83 0.83
CA VAL A 173 -4.43 -13.13 2.11
C VAL A 173 -3.88 -14.46 2.64
N PRO A 174 -3.42 -14.53 3.90
CA PRO A 174 -3.08 -15.82 4.52
C PRO A 174 -4.28 -16.76 4.48
N ALA A 175 -4.07 -18.04 4.16
CA ALA A 175 -5.16 -19.00 3.99
C ALA A 175 -6.01 -19.15 5.26
N MET A 176 -5.38 -19.17 6.43
CA MET A 176 -6.10 -19.25 7.72
C MET A 176 -6.93 -17.99 7.98
N THR A 177 -6.45 -16.80 7.61
CA THR A 177 -7.23 -15.55 7.68
C THR A 177 -8.45 -15.61 6.76
N LEU A 178 -8.26 -16.10 5.54
CA LEU A 178 -9.35 -16.23 4.57
C LEU A 178 -10.43 -17.21 5.05
N MET A 179 -10.04 -18.30 5.73
CA MET A 179 -10.94 -19.29 6.34
C MET A 179 -11.55 -18.83 7.67
N GLY A 180 -11.17 -17.66 8.20
CA GLY A 180 -11.68 -17.17 9.49
C GLY A 180 -11.04 -17.83 10.73
N HIS A 181 -9.89 -18.48 10.57
CA HIS A 181 -9.13 -19.12 11.64
C HIS A 181 -7.93 -18.29 12.14
N SER A 182 -7.77 -17.07 11.62
CA SER A 182 -6.69 -16.15 12.02
C SER A 182 -7.10 -14.71 11.79
N ASP A 183 -6.54 -13.81 12.60
CA ASP A 183 -6.66 -12.37 12.46
C ASP A 183 -5.42 -11.73 11.82
N GLU A 184 -4.50 -12.52 11.25
CA GLU A 184 -3.38 -11.98 10.49
C GLU A 184 -3.89 -11.14 9.30
N PRO A 185 -3.32 -9.94 9.04
CA PRO A 185 -3.82 -9.05 8.00
C PRO A 185 -3.64 -9.60 6.58
N GLY A 186 -4.54 -9.20 5.68
CA GLY A 186 -4.30 -9.29 4.25
C GLY A 186 -3.35 -8.19 3.77
N LEU A 187 -2.71 -8.37 2.63
CA LEU A 187 -1.82 -7.39 2.03
C LEU A 187 -2.33 -6.98 0.65
N LEU A 188 -2.66 -5.69 0.50
CA LEU A 188 -3.04 -5.08 -0.76
C LEU A 188 -1.78 -4.74 -1.59
N ASP A 189 -1.81 -5.15 -2.86
CA ASP A 189 -0.68 -5.16 -3.79
C ASP A 189 0.59 -5.81 -3.18
N GLY A 190 0.40 -6.73 -2.24
CA GLY A 190 1.47 -7.44 -1.52
C GLY A 190 2.15 -6.64 -0.42
N VAL A 191 1.72 -5.40 -0.17
CA VAL A 191 2.43 -4.44 0.69
C VAL A 191 1.56 -3.86 1.80
N GLN A 192 0.40 -3.33 1.44
CA GLN A 192 -0.38 -2.49 2.33
C GLN A 192 -1.30 -3.36 3.19
N PRO A 193 -1.14 -3.41 4.52
CA PRO A 193 -2.00 -4.23 5.36
C PRO A 193 -3.44 -3.73 5.31
N ILE A 194 -4.36 -4.68 5.13
CA ILE A 194 -5.81 -4.50 5.23
C ILE A 194 -6.34 -5.49 6.26
N ASP A 195 -7.41 -5.11 6.95
CA ASP A 195 -7.99 -5.97 7.98
C ASP A 195 -8.56 -7.27 7.38
N PRO A 196 -8.64 -8.35 8.17
CA PRO A 196 -9.18 -9.64 7.74
C PRO A 196 -10.57 -9.61 7.11
N GLU A 197 -11.47 -8.73 7.58
CA GLU A 197 -12.84 -8.65 7.07
C GLU A 197 -12.87 -8.01 5.69
N THR A 198 -12.15 -6.90 5.49
CA THR A 198 -11.95 -6.29 4.18
C THR A 198 -11.29 -7.26 3.20
N ALA A 199 -10.26 -8.00 3.65
CA ALA A 199 -9.60 -9.02 2.83
C ALA A 199 -10.58 -10.11 2.36
N ARG A 200 -11.42 -10.64 3.27
CA ARG A 200 -12.44 -11.65 2.94
C ARG A 200 -13.51 -11.09 1.99
N ARG A 201 -14.00 -9.88 2.22
CA ARG A 201 -14.98 -9.22 1.35
C ARG A 201 -14.44 -9.07 -0.08
N LEU A 202 -13.21 -8.57 -0.22
CA LEU A 202 -12.57 -8.40 -1.53
C LEU A 202 -12.34 -9.76 -2.22
N ALA A 203 -11.81 -10.74 -1.50
CA ALA A 203 -11.57 -12.10 -2.00
C ALA A 203 -12.87 -12.80 -2.44
N GLY A 204 -13.97 -12.61 -1.70
CA GLY A 204 -15.28 -13.20 -2.02
C GLY A 204 -15.87 -12.74 -3.35
N THR A 205 -15.33 -11.67 -3.94
CA THR A 205 -15.76 -11.18 -5.26
C THR A 205 -14.70 -11.36 -6.36
N ALA A 206 -13.60 -12.04 -6.04
CA ALA A 206 -12.50 -12.29 -6.97
C ALA A 206 -12.91 -13.27 -8.07
N THR A 207 -12.46 -13.01 -9.29
CA THR A 207 -12.70 -13.88 -10.46
C THR A 207 -11.69 -15.00 -10.60
N GLY A 208 -10.67 -15.04 -9.74
CA GLY A 208 -9.63 -16.05 -9.75
C GLY A 208 -8.70 -15.91 -8.55
N PHE A 209 -8.02 -17.00 -8.22
CA PHE A 209 -7.04 -17.06 -7.14
C PHE A 209 -5.70 -17.56 -7.69
N THR A 210 -4.61 -16.98 -7.21
CA THR A 210 -3.26 -17.50 -7.47
C THR A 210 -2.67 -17.93 -6.15
N ARG A 211 -2.36 -19.23 -6.01
CA ARG A 211 -1.78 -19.75 -4.77
C ARG A 211 -0.35 -19.24 -4.61
N LEU A 212 -0.03 -18.63 -3.47
CA LEU A 212 1.33 -18.24 -3.11
C LEU A 212 1.75 -19.02 -1.87
N LEU A 213 2.76 -19.88 -2.00
CA LEU A 213 3.43 -20.47 -0.85
C LEU A 213 4.57 -19.55 -0.46
N VAL A 214 4.52 -19.04 0.76
CA VAL A 214 5.55 -18.17 1.32
C VAL A 214 6.16 -18.83 2.55
N HIS A 215 7.46 -18.62 2.74
CA HIS A 215 8.14 -19.05 3.95
C HIS A 215 7.55 -18.31 5.17
N PRO A 216 7.16 -19.02 6.24
CA PRO A 216 6.38 -18.46 7.35
C PRO A 216 7.14 -17.39 8.14
N GLU A 217 8.47 -17.50 8.22
CA GLU A 217 9.31 -16.50 8.90
C GLU A 217 9.81 -15.42 7.94
N THR A 218 10.44 -15.82 6.84
CA THR A 218 11.15 -14.87 5.98
C THR A 218 10.26 -14.12 5.00
N GLY A 219 9.07 -14.64 4.68
CA GLY A 219 8.16 -14.09 3.68
C GLY A 219 8.60 -14.33 2.22
N VAL A 220 9.66 -15.10 2.01
CA VAL A 220 10.15 -15.49 0.68
C VAL A 220 9.09 -16.32 -0.03
N VAL A 221 8.79 -15.99 -1.28
CA VAL A 221 7.90 -16.80 -2.13
C VAL A 221 8.63 -18.08 -2.52
N LEU A 222 8.13 -19.21 -2.05
CA LEU A 222 8.66 -20.55 -2.32
C LEU A 222 8.04 -21.13 -3.59
N SER A 223 6.77 -20.83 -3.86
CA SER A 223 6.08 -21.28 -5.05
C SER A 223 4.93 -20.35 -5.40
N VAL A 224 4.72 -20.13 -6.69
CA VAL A 224 3.53 -19.50 -7.25
C VAL A 224 2.76 -20.59 -8.00
N GLY A 225 1.52 -20.83 -7.60
CA GLY A 225 0.60 -21.69 -8.32
C GLY A 225 0.40 -21.13 -9.72
N ARG A 226 0.91 -21.82 -10.72
CA ARG A 226 0.54 -21.58 -12.12
C ARG A 226 -0.61 -22.49 -12.42
N ASP A 227 -1.82 -21.95 -12.37
CA ASP A 227 -2.95 -22.62 -12.99
C ASP A 227 -2.91 -22.27 -14.49
N ARG A 228 -2.90 -23.32 -15.32
CA ARG A 228 -3.08 -23.27 -16.77
C ARG A 228 -4.53 -23.00 -17.12
#